data_AF-A0A938MGQ3-F1
#
_entry.id   AF-A0A938MGQ3-F1
#
_cell.length_a   1.000
_cell.length_b   1.000
_cell.length_c   1.000
_cell.angle_alpha   90.00
_cell.angle_beta   90.00
_cell.angle_gamma   90.00
#
_symmetry.space_group_name_H-M   'P 1'
#
loop_
_entity.id
_entity.type
_entity.pdbx_description
1 polymer ?
#
loop_
_entity_poly.entity_id
_entity_poly.type
_entity_poly.pdbx_seq_one_letter_code
_entity_poly.pdbx_strand_id
1 'polypeptide(L)'
;MSRKWVIILLTLLIALSLPRYVRTTILKPLQDDCPDFGVHYCSARVLGTGLDFYDTPKLKVQAARFGVVMELDGTNHPPFLATLLWPLSWVPYDAAKALWVILNQVLLAGVIALLSAWTGRAQRFAVTAALVVIALNSGPVAAHFAAGQVKLLVLFLLCASLVLFDRRRDEAAGILVGLAAAIQLYPAAFSLYFAWKRAWRAFAASVVAAALATVLTLSVLGWRIHANYITDVLPHAAVQRDLDHFSNQSIYALCLRVFSDTRFSKALVSRPELARPSAALLSLMALSAAAYVCRRRERPSGHALKLEASFVLLTANLAVSHAWDMSFVVTFLPLAVALAQLLSAPGMTGWGMATWLLAAVLIHFDFGWLLSARANAATMVCCPRLLGSLFLLALVALLMRSTITLDSQATGHRIDRRRESVTSVGT
;
A
#
# COMPACT_ATOMS: atom_id res chain seq x y z
N MET A 1 -25.88 22.46 -1.64
CA MET A 1 -24.79 23.45 -1.74
C MET A 1 -24.44 23.64 -3.22
N SER A 2 -24.32 24.89 -3.72
CA SER A 2 -24.02 25.10 -5.15
C SER A 2 -22.58 24.67 -5.48
N ARG A 3 -22.33 24.25 -6.74
CA ARG A 3 -20.99 23.84 -7.22
C ARG A 3 -19.92 24.92 -6.97
N LYS A 4 -20.31 26.20 -7.02
CA LYS A 4 -19.43 27.34 -6.72
C LYS A 4 -18.89 27.28 -5.29
N TRP A 5 -19.74 27.07 -4.30
CA TRP A 5 -19.34 26.97 -2.90
C TRP A 5 -18.44 25.75 -2.63
N VAL A 6 -18.70 24.62 -3.28
CA VAL A 6 -17.82 23.43 -3.18
C VAL A 6 -16.41 23.77 -3.66
N ILE A 7 -16.29 24.44 -4.80
CA ILE A 7 -14.99 24.84 -5.35
C ILE A 7 -14.28 25.83 -4.40
N ILE A 8 -15.00 26.83 -3.89
CA ILE A 8 -14.42 27.82 -2.95
C ILE A 8 -13.87 27.11 -1.69
N LEU A 9 -14.65 26.22 -1.08
CA LEU A 9 -14.21 25.47 0.10
C LEU A 9 -13.02 24.56 -0.19
N LEU A 10 -13.00 23.87 -1.33
CA LEU A 10 -11.86 23.04 -1.73
C LEU A 10 -10.60 23.88 -1.95
N THR A 11 -10.72 25.03 -2.62
CA THR A 11 -9.59 25.94 -2.83
C THR A 11 -9.03 26.45 -1.51
N LEU A 12 -9.90 26.87 -0.58
CA LEU A 12 -9.48 27.31 0.76
C LEU A 12 -8.80 26.18 1.53
N LEU A 13 -9.37 24.98 1.51
CA LEU A 13 -8.79 23.82 2.18
C LEU A 13 -7.40 23.48 1.62
N ILE A 14 -7.25 23.46 0.30
CA ILE A 14 -5.96 23.23 -0.35
C ILE A 14 -4.96 24.33 0.03
N ALA A 15 -5.37 25.61 -0.03
CA ALA A 15 -4.51 26.74 0.31
C ALA A 15 -4.03 26.68 1.77
N LEU A 16 -4.90 26.28 2.71
CA LEU A 16 -4.56 26.13 4.13
C LEU A 16 -3.67 24.91 4.41
N SER A 17 -3.82 23.82 3.65
CA SER A 17 -3.02 22.61 3.81
C SER A 17 -1.63 22.69 3.15
N LEU A 18 -1.47 23.53 2.13
CA LEU A 18 -0.25 23.58 1.32
C LEU A 18 1.02 23.94 2.12
N PRO A 19 1.03 24.93 3.04
CA PRO A 19 2.23 25.24 3.82
C PRO A 19 2.69 24.06 4.70
N ARG A 20 1.74 23.36 5.35
CA ARG A 20 2.04 22.15 6.12
C ARG A 20 2.63 21.08 5.20
N TYR A 21 1.98 20.80 4.07
CA TYR A 21 2.44 19.80 3.11
C TYR A 21 3.86 20.10 2.66
N VAL A 22 4.13 21.30 2.13
CA VAL A 22 5.47 21.71 1.64
C VAL A 22 6.51 21.56 2.75
N ARG A 23 6.20 21.99 3.98
CA ARG A 23 7.11 21.81 5.11
C ARG A 23 7.41 20.34 5.38
N THR A 24 6.40 19.48 5.42
CA THR A 24 6.57 18.08 5.87
C THR A 24 7.02 17.12 4.77
N THR A 25 6.75 17.40 3.50
CA THR A 25 7.03 16.49 2.38
C THR A 25 8.15 16.98 1.45
N ILE A 26 8.55 18.25 1.56
CA ILE A 26 9.61 18.83 0.73
C ILE A 26 10.73 19.38 1.61
N LEU A 27 10.47 20.43 2.40
CA LEU A 27 11.53 21.14 3.12
C LEU A 27 12.20 20.26 4.17
N LYS A 28 11.42 19.62 5.04
CA LYS A 28 11.95 18.77 6.11
C LYS A 28 12.74 17.57 5.57
N PRO A 29 12.24 16.77 4.60
CA PRO A 29 13.05 15.70 3.99
C PRO A 29 14.34 16.16 3.29
N LEU A 30 14.39 17.41 2.80
CA LEU A 30 15.61 17.96 2.21
C LEU A 30 16.61 18.41 3.28
N GLN A 31 16.13 18.97 4.38
CA GLN A 31 16.94 19.49 5.49
C GLN A 31 17.44 18.40 6.43
N ASP A 32 16.57 17.46 6.78
CA ASP A 32 16.85 16.40 7.73
C ASP A 32 17.37 15.15 7.00
N ASP A 33 17.94 14.21 7.75
CA ASP A 33 18.25 12.88 7.23
C ASP A 33 16.98 12.05 7.02
N CYS A 34 16.95 11.33 5.90
CA CYS A 34 15.88 10.39 5.58
C CYS A 34 16.37 8.97 5.93
N PRO A 35 15.96 8.38 7.06
CA PRO A 35 16.58 7.17 7.58
C PRO A 35 16.53 5.97 6.63
N ASP A 36 15.39 5.72 5.96
CA ASP A 36 15.30 4.60 5.00
C ASP A 36 16.04 4.91 3.70
N PHE A 37 15.93 6.14 3.19
CA PHE A 37 16.66 6.52 1.98
C PHE A 37 18.18 6.49 2.18
N GLY A 38 18.69 6.89 3.34
CA GLY A 38 20.10 6.78 3.71
C GLY A 38 20.60 5.34 3.62
N VAL A 39 19.83 4.38 4.15
CA VAL A 39 20.13 2.94 4.03
C VAL A 39 20.12 2.51 2.56
N HIS A 40 19.10 2.89 1.79
CA HIS A 40 18.99 2.53 0.38
C HIS A 40 20.13 3.09 -0.47
N TYR A 41 20.47 4.37 -0.27
CA TYR A 41 21.57 5.04 -0.94
C TYR A 41 22.90 4.37 -0.60
N CYS A 42 23.17 4.11 0.68
CA CYS A 42 24.42 3.46 1.09
C CYS A 42 24.50 2.03 0.53
N SER A 43 23.41 1.26 0.57
CA SER A 43 23.35 -0.09 -0.01
C SER A 43 23.66 -0.07 -1.50
N ALA A 44 23.10 0.91 -2.24
CA ALA A 44 23.35 1.10 -3.66
C ALA A 44 24.79 1.59 -3.94
N ARG A 45 25.34 2.49 -3.10
CA ARG A 45 26.67 3.08 -3.28
C ARG A 45 27.80 2.07 -3.09
N VAL A 46 27.59 1.05 -2.25
CA VAL A 46 28.60 0.00 -2.02
C VAL A 46 28.52 -1.16 -3.02
N LEU A 47 27.60 -1.12 -3.99
CA LEU A 47 27.54 -2.15 -5.03
C LEU A 47 28.83 -2.16 -5.86
N GLY A 48 29.31 -3.36 -6.18
CA GLY A 48 30.57 -3.57 -6.89
C GLY A 48 31.83 -3.46 -6.03
N THR A 49 31.73 -3.05 -4.75
CA THR A 49 32.89 -3.00 -3.82
C THR A 49 33.22 -4.36 -3.19
N GLY A 50 32.37 -5.37 -3.42
CA GLY A 50 32.44 -6.68 -2.76
C GLY A 50 31.91 -6.70 -1.32
N LEU A 51 31.53 -5.55 -0.79
CA LEU A 51 30.88 -5.44 0.52
C LEU A 51 29.46 -6.00 0.47
N ASP A 52 29.12 -6.80 1.48
CA ASP A 52 27.74 -7.19 1.73
C ASP A 52 27.01 -6.05 2.44
N PHE A 53 26.03 -5.43 1.78
CA PHE A 53 25.25 -4.34 2.36
C PHE A 53 24.23 -4.81 3.41
N TYR A 54 24.05 -6.12 3.62
CA TYR A 54 23.31 -6.63 4.78
C TYR A 54 24.18 -6.75 6.04
N ASP A 55 25.50 -6.60 5.93
CA ASP A 55 26.40 -6.45 7.08
C ASP A 55 26.30 -5.01 7.63
N THR A 56 25.28 -4.79 8.47
CA THR A 56 24.93 -3.47 9.01
C THR A 56 26.10 -2.74 9.68
N PRO A 57 26.92 -3.36 10.56
CA PRO A 57 28.09 -2.69 11.13
C PRO A 57 29.06 -2.18 10.06
N LYS A 58 29.38 -2.99 9.04
CA LYS A 58 30.27 -2.53 7.96
C LYS A 58 29.63 -1.47 7.08
N LEU A 59 28.32 -1.58 6.82
CA LEU A 59 27.60 -0.58 6.05
C LEU A 59 27.59 0.77 6.77
N LYS A 60 27.37 0.82 8.09
CA LYS A 60 27.43 2.05 8.89
C LYS A 60 28.80 2.73 8.80
N VAL A 61 29.89 1.96 8.78
CA VAL A 61 31.25 2.51 8.59
C VAL A 61 31.42 3.16 7.21
N GLN A 62 30.86 2.57 6.15
CA GLN A 62 30.89 3.18 4.81
C GLN A 62 29.95 4.38 4.69
N ALA A 63 28.77 4.32 5.32
CA ALA A 63 27.80 5.41 5.31
C ALA A 63 28.39 6.72 5.83
N ALA A 64 29.18 6.67 6.90
CA ALA A 64 29.88 7.83 7.43
C ALA A 64 30.82 8.49 6.40
N ARG A 65 31.44 7.71 5.51
CA ARG A 65 32.29 8.24 4.43
C ARG A 65 31.49 8.92 3.32
N PHE A 66 30.21 8.62 3.21
CA PHE A 66 29.29 9.28 2.28
C PHE A 66 28.57 10.48 2.90
N GLY A 67 28.90 10.84 4.15
CA GLY A 67 28.21 11.88 4.90
C GLY A 67 26.83 11.48 5.41
N VAL A 68 26.56 10.17 5.53
CA VAL A 68 25.26 9.64 5.96
C VAL A 68 25.37 9.05 7.36
N VAL A 69 24.54 9.53 8.29
CA VAL A 69 24.39 8.93 9.61
C VAL A 69 23.29 7.87 9.57
N MET A 70 23.69 6.60 9.55
CA MET A 70 22.73 5.49 9.53
C MET A 70 22.23 5.14 10.93
N GLU A 71 21.01 5.60 11.26
CA GLU A 71 20.32 5.27 12.51
C GLU A 71 19.74 3.85 12.51
N LEU A 72 19.25 3.38 11.37
CA LEU A 72 18.59 2.08 11.23
C LEU A 72 19.56 0.91 11.07
N ASP A 73 19.10 -0.29 11.42
CA ASP A 73 19.91 -1.51 11.41
C ASP A 73 19.97 -2.24 10.05
N GLY A 74 20.04 -1.46 8.96
CA GLY A 74 20.16 -1.98 7.59
C GLY A 74 18.82 -2.11 6.87
N THR A 75 18.81 -2.76 5.70
CA THR A 75 17.63 -2.87 4.84
C THR A 75 16.97 -4.25 4.93
N ASN A 76 15.64 -4.29 4.95
CA ASN A 76 14.83 -5.51 4.84
C ASN A 76 14.28 -5.73 3.41
N HIS A 77 14.71 -4.92 2.45
CA HIS A 77 14.25 -5.01 1.08
C HIS A 77 15.02 -6.07 0.28
N PRO A 78 14.40 -6.65 -0.77
CA PRO A 78 15.11 -7.53 -1.69
C PRO A 78 16.31 -6.83 -2.35
N PRO A 79 17.35 -7.59 -2.76
CA PRO A 79 18.58 -7.02 -3.34
C PRO A 79 18.35 -6.15 -4.59
N PHE A 80 17.24 -6.36 -5.30
CA PHE A 80 16.89 -5.59 -6.50
C PHE A 80 16.73 -4.10 -6.25
N LEU A 81 16.27 -3.69 -5.06
CA LEU A 81 16.13 -2.27 -4.75
C LEU A 81 17.49 -1.54 -4.80
N ALA A 82 18.55 -2.14 -4.24
CA ALA A 82 19.87 -1.54 -4.27
C ALA A 82 20.37 -1.37 -5.71
N THR A 83 20.17 -2.40 -6.56
CA THR A 83 20.59 -2.34 -7.98
C THR A 83 19.79 -1.31 -8.77
N LEU A 84 18.49 -1.19 -8.51
CA LEU A 84 17.63 -0.18 -9.13
C LEU A 84 18.07 1.25 -8.77
N LEU A 85 18.52 1.46 -7.54
CA LEU A 85 18.97 2.77 -7.05
C LEU A 85 20.46 3.04 -7.31
N TRP A 86 21.18 2.09 -7.91
CA TRP A 86 22.60 2.24 -8.18
C TRP A 86 22.95 3.50 -8.98
N PRO A 87 22.26 3.85 -10.07
CA PRO A 87 22.55 5.08 -10.81
C PRO A 87 22.31 6.34 -9.98
N LEU A 88 21.28 6.34 -9.12
CA LEU A 88 20.98 7.45 -8.23
C LEU A 88 22.06 7.61 -7.16
N SER A 89 22.72 6.52 -6.78
CA SER A 89 23.81 6.56 -5.81
C SER A 89 25.07 7.23 -6.35
N TRP A 90 25.21 7.51 -7.66
CA TRP A 90 26.43 8.07 -8.24
C TRP A 90 26.68 9.54 -7.89
N VAL A 91 25.61 10.29 -7.64
CA VAL A 91 25.70 11.69 -7.19
C VAL A 91 25.84 11.77 -5.66
N PRO A 92 26.28 12.91 -5.09
CA PRO A 92 26.34 13.10 -3.64
C PRO A 92 24.98 12.86 -2.96
N TYR A 93 25.00 12.43 -1.70
CA TYR A 93 23.81 12.01 -0.96
C TYR A 93 22.69 13.06 -0.97
N ASP A 94 22.99 14.33 -0.71
CA ASP A 94 21.96 15.39 -0.70
C ASP A 94 21.31 15.60 -2.08
N ALA A 95 22.08 15.50 -3.16
CA ALA A 95 21.56 15.56 -4.51
C ALA A 95 20.69 14.34 -4.83
N ALA A 96 21.13 13.14 -4.43
CA ALA A 96 20.35 11.91 -4.56
C ALA A 96 19.02 11.99 -3.79
N LYS A 97 19.07 12.53 -2.56
CA LYS A 97 17.91 12.75 -1.68
C LYS A 97 16.93 13.74 -2.32
N ALA A 98 17.42 14.85 -2.87
CA ALA A 98 16.57 15.82 -3.57
C ALA A 98 15.87 15.23 -4.79
N LEU A 99 16.60 14.49 -5.63
CA LEU A 99 16.04 13.77 -6.76
C LEU A 99 15.00 12.73 -6.31
N TRP A 100 15.25 12.04 -5.20
CA TRP A 100 14.32 11.07 -4.63
C TRP A 100 13.03 11.70 -4.13
N VAL A 101 13.10 12.85 -3.46
CA VAL A 101 11.93 13.63 -3.04
C VAL A 101 11.11 14.07 -4.26
N ILE A 102 11.77 14.61 -5.29
CA ILE A 102 11.10 15.03 -6.54
C ILE A 102 10.40 13.83 -7.20
N LEU A 103 11.09 12.70 -7.32
CA LEU A 103 10.53 11.47 -7.90
C LEU A 103 9.28 11.02 -7.12
N ASN A 104 9.32 11.01 -5.79
CA ASN A 104 8.16 10.61 -4.98
C ASN A 104 6.99 11.60 -5.10
N GLN A 105 7.23 12.90 -5.26
CA GLN A 105 6.17 13.87 -5.55
C GLN A 105 5.50 13.59 -6.90
N VAL A 106 6.29 13.30 -7.93
CA VAL A 106 5.79 12.92 -9.26
C VAL A 106 5.00 11.61 -9.20
N LEU A 107 5.49 10.61 -8.46
CA LEU A 107 4.81 9.33 -8.28
C LEU A 107 3.48 9.48 -7.55
N LEU A 108 3.40 10.29 -6.49
CA LEU A 108 2.15 10.57 -5.79
C LEU A 108 1.13 11.25 -6.71
N ALA A 109 1.55 12.28 -7.44
CA ALA A 109 0.71 12.94 -8.43
C ALA A 109 0.25 11.96 -9.54
N GLY A 110 1.16 11.09 -9.99
CA GLY A 110 0.88 10.03 -10.96
C GLY A 110 -0.15 9.02 -10.46
N VAL A 111 -0.05 8.57 -9.20
CA VAL A 111 -1.03 7.68 -8.56
C VAL A 111 -2.41 8.34 -8.51
N ILE A 112 -2.49 9.60 -8.05
CA ILE A 112 -3.76 10.34 -8.00
C ILE A 112 -4.36 10.48 -9.40
N ALA A 113 -3.57 10.93 -10.38
CA ALA A 113 -4.02 11.10 -11.75
C ALA A 113 -4.54 9.79 -12.36
N LEU A 114 -3.81 8.70 -12.15
CA LEU A 114 -4.14 7.38 -12.67
C LEU A 114 -5.44 6.83 -12.05
N LEU A 115 -5.57 6.89 -10.71
CA LEU A 115 -6.77 6.45 -10.01
C LEU A 115 -8.00 7.28 -10.37
N SER A 116 -7.85 8.60 -10.49
CA SER A 116 -8.91 9.49 -10.92
C SER A 116 -9.36 9.25 -12.36
N ALA A 117 -8.43 8.88 -13.26
CA ALA A 117 -8.78 8.50 -14.62
C ALA A 117 -9.44 7.11 -14.67
N TRP A 118 -8.99 6.17 -13.85
CA TRP A 118 -9.50 4.81 -13.81
C TRP A 118 -10.90 4.71 -13.22
N THR A 119 -11.28 5.58 -12.29
CA THR A 119 -12.59 5.57 -11.62
C THR A 119 -13.76 6.07 -12.49
N GLY A 120 -13.50 6.75 -13.61
CA GLY A 120 -14.52 7.16 -14.58
C GLY A 120 -14.72 8.68 -14.66
N ARG A 121 -15.21 9.17 -15.81
CA ARG A 121 -15.26 10.62 -16.12
C ARG A 121 -16.20 11.41 -15.20
N ALA A 122 -17.32 10.81 -14.78
CA ALA A 122 -18.30 11.49 -13.93
C ALA A 122 -17.79 11.71 -12.50
N GLN A 123 -17.01 10.77 -11.97
CA GLN A 123 -16.50 10.75 -10.60
C GLN A 123 -15.12 11.40 -10.49
N ARG A 124 -14.40 11.56 -11.62
CA ARG A 124 -13.02 12.04 -11.70
C ARG A 124 -12.74 13.28 -10.86
N PHE A 125 -13.61 14.30 -10.92
CA PHE A 125 -13.41 15.54 -10.16
C PHE A 125 -13.46 15.29 -8.65
N ALA A 126 -14.51 14.60 -8.17
CA ALA A 126 -14.70 14.33 -6.75
C ALA A 126 -13.59 13.43 -6.19
N VAL A 127 -13.21 12.38 -6.93
CA VAL A 127 -12.10 11.49 -6.55
C VAL A 127 -10.78 12.25 -6.51
N THR A 128 -10.47 13.05 -7.53
CA THR A 128 -9.24 13.86 -7.54
C THR A 128 -9.19 14.82 -6.36
N ALA A 129 -10.27 15.58 -6.14
CA ALA A 129 -10.35 16.55 -5.05
C ALA A 129 -10.16 15.86 -3.69
N ALA A 130 -10.84 14.74 -3.46
CA ALA A 130 -10.72 13.95 -2.24
C ALA A 130 -9.29 13.45 -2.02
N LEU A 131 -8.67 12.83 -3.03
CA LEU A 131 -7.31 12.30 -2.91
C LEU A 131 -6.26 13.40 -2.72
N VAL A 132 -6.42 14.56 -3.38
CA VAL A 132 -5.53 15.71 -3.18
C VAL A 132 -5.64 16.23 -1.75
N VAL A 133 -6.85 16.43 -1.24
CA VAL A 133 -7.08 16.87 0.14
C VAL A 133 -6.48 15.87 1.13
N ILE A 134 -6.69 14.57 0.91
CA ILE A 134 -6.09 13.51 1.73
C ILE A 134 -4.56 13.59 1.66
N ALA A 135 -3.97 13.65 0.46
CA ALA A 135 -2.52 13.73 0.29
C ALA A 135 -1.88 14.92 1.02
N LEU A 136 -2.50 16.10 0.91
CA LEU A 136 -2.00 17.33 1.54
C LEU A 136 -2.04 17.28 3.07
N ASN A 137 -2.93 16.47 3.65
CA ASN A 137 -3.13 16.38 5.10
C ASN A 137 -2.74 15.02 5.70
N SER A 138 -2.13 14.13 4.91
CA SER A 138 -1.91 12.76 5.33
C SER A 138 -0.64 12.59 6.16
N GLY A 139 -0.80 12.09 7.39
CA GLY A 139 0.28 11.62 8.26
C GLY A 139 1.14 10.53 7.59
N PRO A 140 0.54 9.45 7.02
CA PRO A 140 1.27 8.46 6.23
C PRO A 140 2.10 9.03 5.08
N VAL A 141 1.59 10.02 4.34
CA VAL A 141 2.34 10.68 3.27
C VAL A 141 3.51 11.46 3.86
N ALA A 142 3.29 12.28 4.89
CA ALA A 142 4.38 13.00 5.56
C ALA A 142 5.46 12.05 6.10
N ALA A 143 5.08 10.94 6.74
CA ALA A 143 6.00 9.92 7.23
C ALA A 143 6.76 9.21 6.10
N HIS A 144 6.09 8.93 4.98
CA HIS A 144 6.70 8.32 3.78
C HIS A 144 7.81 9.21 3.22
N PHE A 145 7.57 10.51 3.09
CA PHE A 145 8.56 11.48 2.63
C PHE A 145 9.68 11.69 3.65
N ALA A 146 9.36 11.83 4.94
CA ALA A 146 10.35 12.00 5.99
C ALA A 146 11.32 10.81 6.07
N ALA A 147 10.81 9.59 5.91
CA ALA A 147 11.63 8.39 5.94
C ALA A 147 12.39 8.15 4.62
N GLY A 148 11.87 8.66 3.49
CA GLY A 148 12.46 8.45 2.16
C GLY A 148 12.11 7.09 1.55
N GLN A 149 10.88 6.64 1.74
CA GLN A 149 10.40 5.28 1.42
C GLN A 149 10.19 5.02 -0.09
N VAL A 150 10.23 3.74 -0.49
CA VAL A 150 9.97 3.30 -1.88
C VAL A 150 8.48 3.03 -2.21
N LYS A 151 7.60 3.12 -1.22
CA LYS A 151 6.22 2.61 -1.36
C LYS A 151 5.35 3.32 -2.41
N LEU A 152 5.57 4.60 -2.69
CA LEU A 152 4.85 5.30 -3.77
C LEU A 152 5.22 4.77 -5.15
N LEU A 153 6.47 4.37 -5.37
CA LEU A 153 6.89 3.68 -6.60
C LEU A 153 6.15 2.35 -6.74
N VAL A 154 6.14 1.54 -5.69
CA VAL A 154 5.45 0.25 -5.67
C VAL A 154 3.95 0.42 -5.92
N LEU A 155 3.31 1.40 -5.27
CA LEU A 155 1.90 1.72 -5.46
C LEU A 155 1.61 2.18 -6.89
N PHE A 156 2.46 3.02 -7.47
CA PHE A 156 2.32 3.46 -8.85
C PHE A 156 2.37 2.29 -9.82
N LEU A 157 3.36 1.40 -9.68
CA LEU A 157 3.48 0.19 -10.51
C LEU A 157 2.25 -0.72 -10.36
N LEU A 158 1.73 -0.89 -9.14
CA LEU A 158 0.52 -1.67 -8.88
C LEU A 158 -0.72 -1.04 -9.53
N CYS A 159 -0.95 0.26 -9.35
CA CYS A 159 -2.07 0.97 -9.98
C CYS A 159 -1.97 0.88 -11.51
N ALA A 160 -0.78 1.09 -12.08
CA ALA A 160 -0.55 1.01 -13.52
C ALA A 160 -0.77 -0.40 -14.05
N SER A 161 -0.32 -1.42 -13.32
CA SER A 161 -0.59 -2.82 -13.64
C SER A 161 -2.09 -3.10 -13.70
N LEU A 162 -2.85 -2.69 -12.69
CA LEU A 162 -4.29 -2.95 -12.62
C LEU A 162 -5.05 -2.24 -13.75
N VAL A 163 -4.65 -1.01 -14.10
CA VAL A 163 -5.20 -0.30 -15.25
C VAL A 163 -4.89 -1.02 -16.56
N LEU A 164 -3.67 -1.52 -16.75
CA LEU A 164 -3.30 -2.30 -17.94
C LEU A 164 -4.04 -3.64 -17.99
N PHE A 165 -4.21 -4.29 -16.84
CA PHE A 165 -4.97 -5.54 -16.73
C PHE A 165 -6.45 -5.34 -17.08
N ASP A 166 -7.06 -4.24 -16.62
CA ASP A 166 -8.44 -3.86 -16.99
C ASP A 166 -8.55 -3.60 -18.51
N ARG A 167 -7.49 -3.05 -19.12
CA ARG A 167 -7.35 -2.81 -20.56
C ARG A 167 -6.88 -4.02 -21.38
N ARG A 168 -6.90 -5.24 -20.81
CA ARG A 168 -6.50 -6.49 -21.49
C ARG A 168 -5.04 -6.53 -21.97
N ARG A 169 -4.14 -5.77 -21.33
CA ARG A 169 -2.68 -5.76 -21.59
C ARG A 169 -1.97 -6.62 -20.55
N ASP A 170 -2.21 -7.92 -20.60
CA ASP A 170 -1.86 -8.88 -19.54
C ASP A 170 -0.37 -8.96 -19.25
N GLU A 171 0.48 -9.07 -20.27
CA GLU A 171 1.93 -9.16 -20.06
C GLU A 171 2.48 -7.90 -19.42
N ALA A 172 2.05 -6.73 -19.90
CA ALA A 172 2.48 -5.45 -19.35
C ALA A 172 2.02 -5.29 -17.90
N ALA A 173 0.79 -5.72 -17.58
CA ALA A 173 0.32 -5.76 -16.20
C ALA A 173 1.17 -6.69 -15.32
N GLY A 174 1.47 -7.89 -15.83
CA GLY A 174 2.34 -8.87 -15.16
C GLY A 174 3.72 -8.32 -14.89
N ILE A 175 4.39 -7.76 -15.90
CA ILE A 175 5.73 -7.18 -15.79
C ILE A 175 5.79 -6.15 -14.66
N LEU A 176 4.82 -5.22 -14.60
CA LEU A 176 4.79 -4.20 -13.54
C LEU A 176 4.61 -4.80 -12.14
N VAL A 177 3.79 -5.86 -12.00
CA VAL A 177 3.65 -6.58 -10.72
C VAL A 177 4.93 -7.32 -10.35
N GLY A 178 5.60 -7.95 -11.32
CA GLY A 178 6.87 -8.64 -11.11
C GLY A 178 7.97 -7.70 -10.66
N LEU A 179 8.10 -6.54 -11.30
CA LEU A 179 9.03 -5.49 -10.90
C LEU A 179 8.68 -4.91 -9.53
N ALA A 180 7.40 -4.67 -9.25
CA ALA A 180 6.95 -4.22 -7.93
C ALA A 180 7.29 -5.25 -6.83
N ALA A 181 7.10 -6.54 -7.12
CA ALA A 181 7.41 -7.66 -6.22
C ALA A 181 8.92 -7.81 -5.99
N ALA A 182 9.74 -7.53 -7.01
CA ALA A 182 11.20 -7.51 -6.88
C ALA A 182 11.69 -6.33 -6.02
N ILE A 183 10.98 -5.19 -6.01
CA ILE A 183 11.30 -4.03 -5.16
C ILE A 183 10.86 -4.25 -3.70
N GLN A 184 9.69 -4.85 -3.50
CA GLN A 184 9.09 -5.10 -2.20
C GLN A 184 8.20 -6.33 -2.30
N LEU A 185 8.14 -7.21 -1.29
CA LEU A 185 7.50 -8.52 -1.47
C LEU A 185 5.96 -8.53 -1.54
N TYR A 186 5.26 -7.64 -0.84
CA TYR A 186 3.78 -7.69 -0.74
C TYR A 186 3.00 -7.62 -2.08
N PRO A 187 3.44 -6.92 -3.15
CA PRO A 187 2.85 -6.94 -4.48
C PRO A 187 2.81 -8.34 -5.12
N ALA A 188 3.63 -9.30 -4.65
CA ALA A 188 3.59 -10.68 -5.12
C ALA A 188 2.20 -11.32 -4.92
N ALA A 189 1.39 -10.82 -3.97
CA ALA A 189 -0.01 -11.21 -3.82
C ALA A 189 -0.83 -11.00 -5.10
N PHE A 190 -0.50 -10.00 -5.93
CA PHE A 190 -1.16 -9.78 -7.22
C PHE A 190 -0.74 -10.80 -8.29
N SER A 191 0.47 -11.36 -8.20
CA SER A 191 0.85 -12.50 -9.05
C SER A 191 -0.02 -13.72 -8.73
N LEU A 192 -0.18 -14.03 -7.44
CA LEU A 192 -1.08 -15.11 -6.99
C LEU A 192 -2.54 -14.84 -7.36
N TYR A 193 -2.97 -13.57 -7.27
CA TYR A 193 -4.28 -13.15 -7.74
C TYR A 193 -4.46 -13.42 -9.24
N PHE A 194 -3.49 -13.09 -10.10
CA PHE A 194 -3.57 -13.40 -11.53
C PHE A 194 -3.65 -14.90 -11.80
N ALA A 195 -2.84 -15.71 -11.12
CA ALA A 195 -2.93 -17.17 -11.20
C ALA A 195 -4.33 -17.68 -10.76
N TRP A 196 -4.84 -17.16 -9.65
CA TRP A 196 -6.17 -17.51 -9.11
C TRP A 196 -7.30 -17.17 -10.09
N LYS A 197 -7.20 -16.03 -10.77
CA LYS A 197 -8.13 -15.59 -11.82
C LYS A 197 -7.86 -16.21 -13.19
N ARG A 198 -6.98 -17.22 -13.26
CA ARG A 198 -6.56 -17.91 -14.50
C ARG A 198 -6.00 -16.95 -15.57
N ALA A 199 -5.50 -15.80 -15.16
CA ALA A 199 -4.83 -14.84 -16.02
C ALA A 199 -3.36 -15.23 -16.21
N TRP A 200 -3.14 -16.39 -16.84
CA TRP A 200 -1.82 -17.02 -16.93
C TRP A 200 -0.78 -16.17 -17.64
N ARG A 201 -1.17 -15.35 -18.63
CA ARG A 201 -0.26 -14.41 -19.32
C ARG A 201 0.29 -13.36 -18.35
N ALA A 202 -0.58 -12.77 -17.52
CA ALA A 202 -0.16 -11.78 -16.52
C ALA A 202 0.67 -12.44 -15.39
N PHE A 203 0.28 -13.64 -14.95
CA PHE A 203 1.05 -14.40 -13.96
C PHE A 203 2.44 -14.80 -14.47
N ALA A 204 2.54 -15.38 -15.67
CA ALA A 204 3.81 -15.77 -16.26
C ALA A 204 4.72 -14.55 -16.47
N ALA A 205 4.17 -13.45 -16.97
CA ALA A 205 4.93 -12.21 -17.15
C ALA A 205 5.42 -11.62 -15.81
N SER A 206 4.64 -11.73 -14.72
CA SER A 206 5.10 -11.26 -13.41
C SER A 206 6.20 -12.14 -12.83
N VAL A 207 6.09 -13.47 -12.96
CA VAL A 207 7.13 -14.42 -12.54
C VAL A 207 8.41 -14.19 -13.35
N VAL A 208 8.31 -14.06 -14.67
CA VAL A 208 9.47 -13.81 -15.55
C VAL A 208 10.12 -12.48 -15.22
N ALA A 209 9.36 -11.40 -15.04
CA ALA A 209 9.94 -10.09 -14.70
C ALA A 209 10.65 -10.11 -13.33
N ALA A 210 10.05 -10.74 -12.32
CA ALA A 210 10.69 -10.91 -11.02
C ALA A 210 11.97 -11.77 -11.12
N ALA A 211 11.92 -12.88 -11.86
CA ALA A 211 13.07 -13.75 -12.09
C ALA A 211 14.20 -13.02 -12.81
N LEU A 212 13.89 -12.24 -13.85
CA LEU A 212 14.89 -11.42 -14.56
C LEU A 212 15.52 -10.35 -13.65
N ALA A 213 14.73 -9.73 -12.78
CA ALA A 213 15.24 -8.81 -11.77
C ALA A 213 16.20 -9.52 -10.77
N THR A 214 15.86 -10.74 -10.36
CA THR A 214 16.73 -11.59 -9.52
C THR A 214 17.99 -12.02 -10.26
N VAL A 215 17.91 -12.43 -11.52
CA VAL A 215 19.08 -12.83 -12.33
C VAL A 215 20.01 -11.64 -12.55
N LEU A 216 19.46 -10.47 -12.89
CA LEU A 216 20.24 -9.24 -13.03
C LEU A 216 21.00 -8.93 -11.74
N THR A 217 20.32 -8.97 -10.60
CA THR A 217 20.96 -8.68 -9.31
C THR A 217 21.96 -9.77 -8.90
N LEU A 218 21.70 -11.04 -9.19
CA LEU A 218 22.67 -12.12 -8.97
C LEU A 218 23.95 -11.88 -9.78
N SER A 219 23.83 -11.41 -11.02
CA SER A 219 24.98 -11.13 -11.89
C SER A 219 25.85 -9.97 -11.39
N VAL A 220 25.25 -9.00 -10.71
CA VAL A 220 25.94 -7.80 -10.19
C VAL A 220 26.48 -8.04 -8.77
N LEU A 221 25.73 -8.77 -7.94
CA LEU A 221 25.97 -8.88 -6.49
C LEU A 221 26.54 -10.22 -6.04
N GLY A 222 26.46 -11.23 -6.91
CA GLY A 222 26.84 -12.60 -6.59
C GLY A 222 25.85 -13.31 -5.68
N TRP A 223 26.02 -14.62 -5.55
CA TRP A 223 25.11 -15.49 -4.80
C TRP A 223 25.02 -15.18 -3.30
N ARG A 224 26.14 -14.76 -2.67
CA ARG A 224 26.22 -14.58 -1.22
C ARG A 224 25.19 -13.59 -0.67
N ILE A 225 24.99 -12.46 -1.34
CA ILE A 225 24.04 -11.43 -0.91
C ILE A 225 22.59 -11.96 -0.94
N HIS A 226 22.27 -12.78 -1.95
CA HIS A 226 20.96 -13.42 -2.07
C HIS A 226 20.74 -14.51 -1.03
N ALA A 227 21.78 -15.33 -0.77
CA ALA A 227 21.74 -16.34 0.29
C ALA A 227 21.47 -15.68 1.64
N ASN A 228 22.24 -14.65 2.01
CA ASN A 228 22.08 -13.89 3.26
C ASN A 228 20.70 -13.22 3.36
N TYR A 229 20.16 -12.72 2.25
CA TYR A 229 18.79 -12.21 2.23
C TYR A 229 17.75 -13.28 2.62
N ILE A 230 17.88 -14.49 2.08
CA ILE A 230 16.93 -15.58 2.29
C ILE A 230 17.11 -16.24 3.68
N THR A 231 18.35 -16.43 4.14
CA THR A 231 18.65 -17.15 5.39
C THR A 231 18.57 -16.26 6.62
N ASP A 232 18.96 -14.99 6.49
CA ASP A 232 19.09 -14.09 7.62
C ASP A 232 18.06 -12.96 7.54
N VAL A 233 18.11 -12.13 6.50
CA VAL A 233 17.34 -10.88 6.48
C VAL A 233 15.83 -11.14 6.47
N LEU A 234 15.34 -12.02 5.59
CA LEU A 234 13.91 -12.26 5.42
C LEU A 234 13.26 -12.94 6.65
N PRO A 235 13.85 -13.99 7.25
CA PRO A 235 13.32 -14.57 8.49
C PRO A 235 13.37 -13.60 9.67
N HIS A 236 14.46 -12.84 9.82
CA HIS A 236 14.60 -11.87 10.91
C HIS A 236 13.66 -10.68 10.74
N ALA A 237 13.40 -10.26 9.49
CA ALA A 237 12.40 -9.24 9.20
C ALA A 237 11.06 -9.64 9.83
N ALA A 238 10.60 -10.89 9.74
CA ALA A 238 9.32 -11.31 10.30
C ALA A 238 9.21 -11.26 11.84
N VAL A 239 10.34 -11.17 12.57
CA VAL A 239 10.41 -11.29 14.04
C VAL A 239 11.18 -10.12 14.67
N GLN A 240 11.34 -9.00 13.97
CA GLN A 240 12.09 -7.84 14.46
C GLN A 240 11.62 -7.35 15.84
N ARG A 241 12.58 -6.90 16.66
CA ARG A 241 12.35 -6.46 18.04
C ARG A 241 11.42 -5.23 18.16
N ASP A 242 11.32 -4.41 17.11
CA ASP A 242 10.52 -3.18 17.13
C ASP A 242 9.08 -3.34 16.64
N LEU A 243 8.63 -4.58 16.47
CA LEU A 243 7.28 -4.88 16.01
C LEU A 243 6.17 -4.36 16.94
N ASP A 244 6.50 -4.06 18.19
CA ASP A 244 5.63 -3.47 19.21
C ASP A 244 5.43 -1.94 19.06
N HIS A 245 6.30 -1.26 18.31
CA HIS A 245 6.33 0.20 18.21
C HIS A 245 5.01 0.77 17.67
N PHE A 246 4.45 1.81 18.28
CA PHE A 246 3.09 2.34 18.02
C PHE A 246 2.81 2.68 16.54
N SER A 247 3.83 3.06 15.77
CA SER A 247 3.70 3.32 14.32
C SER A 247 3.49 2.05 13.49
N ASN A 248 3.66 0.86 14.06
CA ASN A 248 3.25 -0.39 13.44
C ASN A 248 1.76 -0.64 13.69
N GLN A 249 0.97 -0.61 12.64
CA GLN A 249 -0.48 -0.69 12.66
C GLN A 249 -0.97 -2.04 12.09
N SER A 250 -0.14 -3.08 12.18
CA SER A 250 -0.48 -4.43 11.71
C SER A 250 -1.37 -5.17 12.70
N ILE A 251 -2.01 -6.24 12.23
CA ILE A 251 -2.71 -7.21 13.10
C ILE A 251 -1.72 -7.79 14.13
N TYR A 252 -0.48 -8.05 13.72
CA TYR A 252 0.57 -8.57 14.60
C TYR A 252 0.91 -7.62 15.74
N ALA A 253 1.12 -6.33 15.44
CA ALA A 253 1.44 -5.33 16.44
C ALA A 253 0.28 -5.11 17.44
N LEU A 254 -0.97 -5.14 16.95
CA LEU A 254 -2.15 -5.11 17.82
C LEU A 254 -2.11 -6.28 18.82
N CYS A 255 -1.93 -7.51 18.33
CA CYS A 255 -1.87 -8.69 19.21
C CYS A 255 -0.71 -8.62 20.20
N LEU A 256 0.48 -8.17 19.78
CA LEU A 256 1.60 -7.98 20.70
C LEU A 256 1.23 -7.03 21.85
N ARG A 257 0.66 -5.86 21.54
CA ARG A 257 0.31 -4.87 22.57
C ARG A 257 -0.87 -5.29 23.44
N VAL A 258 -1.79 -6.11 22.92
CA VAL A 258 -2.90 -6.66 23.70
C VAL A 258 -2.39 -7.69 24.71
N PHE A 259 -1.49 -8.58 24.29
CA PHE A 259 -1.11 -9.77 25.05
C PHE A 259 0.22 -9.67 25.83
N SER A 260 1.07 -8.69 25.50
CA SER A 260 2.42 -8.53 26.08
C SER A 260 2.66 -7.10 26.54
N ASP A 261 3.41 -6.94 27.63
CA ASP A 261 3.97 -5.64 27.97
C ASP A 261 5.03 -5.28 26.93
N THR A 262 4.97 -4.07 26.42
CA THR A 262 5.85 -3.56 25.37
C THR A 262 6.56 -2.30 25.86
N ARG A 263 7.54 -1.81 25.09
CA ARG A 263 8.19 -0.53 25.43
C ARG A 263 7.23 0.66 25.43
N PHE A 264 6.08 0.51 24.76
CA PHE A 264 5.15 1.60 24.48
C PHE A 264 3.77 1.43 25.14
N SER A 265 3.42 0.23 25.60
CA SER A 265 2.12 -0.09 26.16
C SER A 265 2.21 -1.21 27.19
N LYS A 266 1.34 -1.17 28.21
CA LYS A 266 1.07 -2.35 29.05
C LYS A 266 0.06 -3.27 28.37
N ALA A 267 0.19 -4.57 28.60
CA ALA A 267 -0.74 -5.59 28.12
C ALA A 267 -2.15 -5.33 28.66
N LEU A 268 -3.16 -5.55 27.83
CA LEU A 268 -4.55 -5.63 28.29
C LEU A 268 -4.83 -6.99 28.94
N VAL A 269 -4.19 -8.05 28.41
CA VAL A 269 -4.27 -9.42 28.90
C VAL A 269 -2.85 -9.96 29.00
N SER A 270 -2.30 -10.12 30.19
CA SER A 270 -0.90 -10.53 30.41
C SER A 270 -0.68 -12.03 30.10
N ARG A 271 -0.78 -12.41 28.82
CA ARG A 271 -0.63 -13.78 28.29
C ARG A 271 0.19 -13.74 26.99
N PRO A 272 1.50 -13.43 27.04
CA PRO A 272 2.32 -13.16 25.85
C PRO A 272 2.37 -14.34 24.87
N GLU A 273 2.19 -15.57 25.34
CA GLU A 273 2.10 -16.78 24.52
C GLU A 273 0.93 -16.76 23.52
N LEU A 274 -0.11 -15.95 23.78
CA LEU A 274 -1.27 -15.81 22.89
C LEU A 274 -1.06 -14.79 21.76
N ALA A 275 -0.03 -13.94 21.84
CA ALA A 275 0.18 -12.87 20.89
C ALA A 275 0.38 -13.37 19.45
N ARG A 276 1.35 -14.28 19.25
CA ARG A 276 1.68 -14.81 17.92
C ARG A 276 0.57 -15.71 17.35
N PRO A 277 -0.01 -16.66 18.11
CA PRO A 277 -1.12 -17.48 17.61
C PRO A 277 -2.35 -16.64 17.23
N SER A 278 -2.69 -15.63 18.04
CA SER A 278 -3.82 -14.75 17.74
C SER A 278 -3.58 -13.92 16.48
N ALA A 279 -2.37 -13.35 16.34
CA ALA A 279 -1.99 -12.61 15.14
C ALA A 279 -2.06 -13.48 13.87
N ALA A 280 -1.54 -14.71 13.95
CA ALA A 280 -1.60 -15.66 12.85
C ALA A 280 -3.05 -16.02 12.50
N LEU A 281 -3.88 -16.35 13.50
CA LEU A 281 -5.29 -16.66 13.30
C LEU A 281 -6.05 -15.51 12.64
N LEU A 282 -5.93 -14.28 13.16
CA LEU A 282 -6.61 -13.11 12.62
C LEU A 282 -6.12 -12.76 11.20
N SER A 283 -4.82 -12.91 10.93
CA SER A 283 -4.27 -12.71 9.59
C SER A 283 -4.78 -13.77 8.62
N LEU A 284 -4.83 -15.04 9.03
CA LEU A 284 -5.42 -16.13 8.25
C LEU A 284 -6.91 -15.91 8.00
N MET A 285 -7.67 -15.41 8.98
CA MET A 285 -9.08 -15.05 8.79
C MET A 285 -9.24 -13.92 7.77
N ALA A 286 -8.40 -12.88 7.81
CA ALA A 286 -8.43 -11.79 6.85
C ALA A 286 -8.09 -12.27 5.41
N LEU A 287 -7.05 -13.11 5.28
CA LEU A 287 -6.68 -13.73 4.01
C LEU A 287 -7.75 -14.69 3.49
N SER A 288 -8.37 -15.48 4.37
CA SER A 288 -9.47 -16.39 4.03
C SER A 288 -10.71 -15.62 3.57
N ALA A 289 -11.01 -14.49 4.21
CA ALA A 289 -12.07 -13.59 3.77
C ALA A 289 -11.78 -13.03 2.37
N ALA A 290 -10.53 -12.64 2.09
CA ALA A 290 -10.12 -12.20 0.74
C ALA A 290 -10.30 -13.31 -0.30
N ALA A 291 -9.85 -14.52 0.01
CA ALA A 291 -10.01 -15.68 -0.87
C ALA A 291 -11.50 -16.01 -1.12
N TYR A 292 -12.34 -15.94 -0.08
CA TYR A 292 -13.78 -16.20 -0.18
C TYR A 292 -14.52 -15.14 -0.99
N VAL A 293 -14.18 -13.87 -0.79
CA VAL A 293 -14.75 -12.74 -1.54
C VAL A 293 -14.32 -12.80 -3.01
N CYS A 294 -13.05 -13.11 -3.26
CA CYS A 294 -12.48 -13.23 -4.61
C CYS A 294 -12.62 -14.64 -5.20
N ARG A 295 -13.49 -15.50 -4.65
CA ARG A 295 -13.57 -16.94 -4.99
C ARG A 295 -13.92 -17.23 -6.44
N ARG A 296 -14.62 -16.29 -7.12
CA ARG A 296 -14.95 -16.43 -8.54
C ARG A 296 -13.65 -16.41 -9.34
N ARG A 297 -13.34 -17.53 -10.00
CA ARG A 297 -12.12 -17.67 -10.80
C ARG A 297 -12.20 -16.99 -12.16
N GLU A 298 -13.37 -16.49 -12.53
CA GLU A 298 -13.55 -15.69 -13.74
C GLU A 298 -12.73 -14.42 -13.67
N ARG A 299 -12.23 -14.00 -14.83
CA ARG A 299 -11.47 -12.77 -14.94
C ARG A 299 -12.39 -11.56 -14.69
N PRO A 300 -12.13 -10.77 -13.64
CA PRO A 300 -12.92 -9.58 -13.38
C PRO A 300 -12.51 -8.43 -14.30
N SER A 301 -13.42 -7.49 -14.48
CA SER A 301 -13.19 -6.24 -15.23
C SER A 301 -14.00 -5.09 -14.62
N GLY A 302 -13.62 -3.86 -14.92
CA GLY A 302 -14.34 -2.67 -14.49
C GLY A 302 -14.46 -2.58 -12.96
N HIS A 303 -15.68 -2.40 -12.44
CA HIS A 303 -15.93 -2.24 -11.01
C HIS A 303 -15.54 -3.46 -10.17
N ALA A 304 -15.81 -4.67 -10.67
CA ALA A 304 -15.47 -5.90 -9.96
C ALA A 304 -13.95 -6.02 -9.73
N LEU A 305 -13.15 -5.74 -10.78
CA LEU A 305 -11.68 -5.76 -10.67
C LEU A 305 -11.19 -4.72 -9.67
N LYS A 306 -11.70 -3.49 -9.74
CA LYS A 306 -11.31 -2.39 -8.85
C LYS A 306 -11.57 -2.74 -7.39
N LEU A 307 -12.75 -3.28 -7.08
CA LEU A 307 -13.11 -3.68 -5.74
C LEU A 307 -12.26 -4.87 -5.28
N GLU A 308 -12.09 -5.91 -6.09
CA GLU A 308 -11.28 -7.07 -5.71
C GLU A 308 -9.82 -6.68 -5.45
N ALA A 309 -9.23 -5.86 -6.31
CA ALA A 309 -7.89 -5.35 -6.12
C ALA A 309 -7.76 -4.50 -4.84
N SER A 310 -8.78 -3.70 -4.53
CA SER A 310 -8.87 -2.93 -3.27
C SER A 310 -8.86 -3.85 -2.05
N PHE A 311 -9.63 -4.93 -2.10
CA PHE A 311 -9.74 -5.90 -1.01
C PHE A 311 -8.42 -6.69 -0.84
N VAL A 312 -7.84 -7.18 -1.93
CA VAL A 312 -6.54 -7.87 -1.92
C VAL A 312 -5.44 -6.97 -1.36
N LEU A 313 -5.35 -5.72 -1.81
CA LEU A 313 -4.33 -4.77 -1.34
C LEU A 313 -4.47 -4.45 0.16
N LEU A 314 -5.69 -4.21 0.64
CA LEU A 314 -5.95 -3.96 2.06
C LEU A 314 -5.58 -5.17 2.91
N THR A 315 -6.07 -6.36 2.54
CA THR A 315 -5.77 -7.58 3.30
C THR A 315 -4.29 -7.94 3.28
N ALA A 316 -3.60 -7.80 2.13
CA ALA A 316 -2.16 -8.01 2.04
C ALA A 316 -1.38 -7.04 2.94
N ASN A 317 -1.75 -5.75 2.97
CA ASN A 317 -1.08 -4.77 3.83
C ASN A 317 -1.32 -5.05 5.33
N LEU A 318 -2.52 -5.51 5.70
CA LEU A 318 -2.85 -5.82 7.09
C LEU A 318 -2.26 -7.14 7.61
N ALA A 319 -2.10 -8.13 6.72
CA ALA A 319 -1.57 -9.46 7.05
C ALA A 319 -0.04 -9.48 7.22
N VAL A 320 0.67 -8.48 6.67
CA VAL A 320 2.12 -8.34 6.88
C VAL A 320 2.38 -7.85 8.31
N SER A 321 3.40 -8.41 8.97
CA SER A 321 3.76 -8.07 10.36
C SER A 321 4.22 -6.62 10.56
N HIS A 322 4.59 -5.92 9.47
CA HIS A 322 5.20 -4.58 9.45
C HIS A 322 4.34 -3.57 8.66
N ALA A 323 3.11 -3.33 9.12
CA ALA A 323 2.27 -2.28 8.56
C ALA A 323 2.60 -0.95 9.22
N TRP A 324 3.81 -0.44 8.98
CA TRP A 324 4.24 0.88 9.48
C TRP A 324 3.34 2.00 8.94
N ASP A 325 3.22 3.12 9.65
CA ASP A 325 2.36 4.25 9.30
C ASP A 325 2.52 4.73 7.83
N MET A 326 3.75 4.83 7.36
CA MET A 326 4.08 5.18 5.97
C MET A 326 3.59 4.16 4.93
N SER A 327 3.24 2.93 5.34
CA SER A 327 2.69 1.89 4.47
C SER A 327 1.29 2.22 4.00
N PHE A 328 0.54 3.01 4.75
CA PHE A 328 -0.85 3.31 4.43
C PHE A 328 -1.00 4.29 3.25
N VAL A 329 0.08 4.74 2.61
CA VAL A 329 -0.04 5.36 1.28
C VAL A 329 -0.70 4.43 0.26
N VAL A 330 -0.64 3.10 0.46
CA VAL A 330 -1.31 2.12 -0.41
C VAL A 330 -2.84 2.22 -0.38
N THR A 331 -3.44 2.84 0.65
CA THR A 331 -4.90 2.96 0.77
C THR A 331 -5.51 4.00 -0.15
N PHE A 332 -4.70 4.78 -0.88
CA PHE A 332 -5.21 5.68 -1.93
C PHE A 332 -6.04 4.93 -2.98
N LEU A 333 -5.62 3.72 -3.37
CA LEU A 333 -6.38 2.89 -4.32
C LEU A 333 -7.77 2.52 -3.78
N PRO A 334 -7.91 1.82 -2.63
CA PRO A 334 -9.22 1.44 -2.12
C PRO A 334 -10.10 2.64 -1.75
N LEU A 335 -9.52 3.76 -1.27
CA LEU A 335 -10.28 4.98 -1.01
C LEU A 335 -10.86 5.58 -2.29
N ALA A 336 -10.07 5.65 -3.37
CA ALA A 336 -10.53 6.15 -4.67
C ALA A 336 -11.66 5.28 -5.25
N VAL A 337 -11.49 3.96 -5.20
CA VAL A 337 -12.47 3.00 -5.70
C VAL A 337 -13.76 3.06 -4.91
N ALA A 338 -13.69 3.03 -3.57
CA ALA A 338 -14.87 3.07 -2.71
C ALA A 338 -15.67 4.37 -2.90
N LEU A 339 -14.98 5.52 -2.97
CA LEU A 339 -15.64 6.81 -3.22
C LEU A 339 -16.34 6.83 -4.58
N ALA A 340 -15.65 6.39 -5.64
CA ALA A 340 -16.24 6.35 -6.98
C ALA A 340 -17.48 5.45 -7.05
N GLN A 341 -17.44 4.30 -6.37
CA GLN A 341 -18.57 3.39 -6.31
C GLN A 341 -19.74 3.98 -5.51
N LEU A 342 -19.48 4.61 -4.36
CA LEU A 342 -20.51 5.28 -3.56
C LEU A 342 -21.19 6.41 -4.33
N LEU A 343 -20.43 7.21 -5.06
CA LEU A 343 -20.96 8.28 -5.92
C LEU A 343 -21.81 7.74 -7.08
N SER A 344 -21.65 6.47 -7.43
CA SER A 344 -22.39 5.80 -8.51
C SER A 344 -23.58 4.98 -8.01
N ALA A 345 -23.68 4.72 -6.70
CA ALA A 345 -24.67 3.84 -6.09
C ALA A 345 -25.51 4.59 -5.03
N PRO A 346 -26.66 5.20 -5.41
CA PRO A 346 -27.42 6.08 -4.52
C PRO A 346 -28.00 5.40 -3.28
N GLY A 347 -28.18 4.07 -3.26
CA GLY A 347 -28.79 3.35 -2.14
C GLY A 347 -27.93 3.23 -0.86
N MET A 348 -26.62 3.49 -0.94
CA MET A 348 -25.68 3.35 0.19
C MET A 348 -24.95 4.66 0.54
N THR A 349 -25.31 5.78 -0.09
CA THR A 349 -24.53 7.02 -0.04
C THR A 349 -24.41 7.63 1.35
N GLY A 350 -25.49 7.65 2.15
CA GLY A 350 -25.47 8.31 3.47
C GLY A 350 -24.49 7.67 4.45
N TRP A 351 -24.80 6.47 4.93
CA TRP A 351 -23.92 5.76 5.87
C TRP A 351 -22.61 5.32 5.21
N GLY A 352 -22.61 4.97 3.93
CA GLY A 352 -21.39 4.57 3.21
C GLY A 352 -20.39 5.71 3.08
N MET A 353 -20.83 6.94 2.82
CA MET A 353 -19.96 8.12 2.83
C MET A 353 -19.43 8.41 4.23
N ALA A 354 -20.27 8.27 5.28
CA ALA A 354 -19.82 8.43 6.66
C ALA A 354 -18.75 7.39 7.02
N THR A 355 -18.93 6.12 6.64
CA THR A 355 -17.92 5.06 6.83
C THR A 355 -16.65 5.36 6.02
N TRP A 356 -16.78 5.83 4.78
CA TRP A 356 -15.63 6.21 3.94
C TRP A 356 -14.83 7.37 4.56
N LEU A 357 -15.51 8.42 5.05
CA LEU A 357 -14.89 9.55 5.72
C LEU A 357 -14.20 9.12 7.02
N LEU A 358 -14.88 8.31 7.84
CA LEU A 358 -14.31 7.78 9.08
C LEU A 358 -13.04 6.96 8.78
N ALA A 359 -13.07 6.08 7.79
CA ALA A 359 -11.92 5.31 7.37
C ALA A 359 -10.77 6.21 6.88
N ALA A 360 -11.07 7.20 6.03
CA ALA A 360 -10.07 8.14 5.52
C ALA A 360 -9.40 8.93 6.65
N VAL A 361 -10.17 9.41 7.64
CA VAL A 361 -9.64 10.11 8.82
C VAL A 361 -8.79 9.17 9.67
N LEU A 362 -9.30 8.00 10.03
CA LEU A 362 -8.57 7.04 10.87
C LEU A 362 -7.25 6.56 10.23
N ILE A 363 -7.19 6.46 8.89
CA ILE A 363 -5.99 6.07 8.18
C ILE A 363 -5.01 7.24 8.01
N HIS A 364 -5.51 8.38 7.52
CA HIS A 364 -4.64 9.45 7.02
C HIS A 364 -4.42 10.59 7.99
N PHE A 365 -5.25 10.76 9.03
CA PHE A 365 -5.01 11.78 10.03
C PHE A 365 -3.73 11.51 10.80
N ASP A 366 -3.09 12.58 11.25
CA ASP A 366 -1.86 12.52 12.01
C ASP A 366 -2.16 12.37 13.51
N PHE A 367 -2.21 11.12 13.94
CA PHE A 367 -2.37 10.75 15.34
C PHE A 367 -1.05 10.75 16.13
N GLY A 368 0.05 11.31 15.59
CA GLY A 368 1.38 11.24 16.22
C GLY A 368 1.40 11.70 17.69
N TRP A 369 0.64 12.75 18.02
CA TRP A 369 0.51 13.28 19.38
C TRP A 369 -0.25 12.35 20.35
N LEU A 370 -1.21 11.59 19.84
CA LEU A 370 -1.97 10.57 20.59
C LEU A 370 -1.13 9.30 20.78
N LEU A 371 -0.34 8.93 19.77
CA LEU A 371 0.46 7.70 19.75
C LEU A 371 1.73 7.80 20.60
N SER A 372 2.23 9.01 20.88
CA SER A 372 3.35 9.24 21.79
C SER A 372 2.97 9.30 23.29
N ALA A 373 1.68 9.30 23.62
CA ALA A 373 1.21 9.39 25.01
C ALA A 373 1.19 8.00 25.68
N ARG A 374 1.90 7.85 26.81
CA ARG A 374 1.95 6.61 27.61
C ARG A 374 0.63 6.41 28.37
N ALA A 375 -0.30 5.56 27.90
CA ALA A 375 -1.50 5.21 28.68
C ALA A 375 -2.04 3.79 28.44
N ASN A 376 -2.35 3.09 29.55
CA ASN A 376 -2.62 1.63 29.62
C ASN A 376 -3.97 1.16 29.05
N ALA A 377 -4.96 2.05 28.89
CA ALA A 377 -6.27 1.71 28.31
C ALA A 377 -6.40 2.15 26.83
N ALA A 378 -5.39 2.85 26.30
CA ALA A 378 -5.39 3.40 24.95
C ALA A 378 -4.96 2.38 23.89
N THR A 379 -4.55 1.16 24.26
CA THR A 379 -3.89 0.20 23.38
C THR A 379 -4.70 -0.20 22.12
N MET A 380 -6.03 -0.27 22.22
CA MET A 380 -6.91 -0.48 21.05
C MET A 380 -7.15 0.81 20.24
N VAL A 381 -7.11 1.97 20.90
CA VAL A 381 -7.12 3.30 20.27
C VAL A 381 -5.78 3.61 19.59
N CYS A 382 -4.69 2.91 19.96
CA CYS A 382 -3.35 3.06 19.38
C CYS A 382 -3.19 2.45 17.98
N CYS A 383 -4.21 1.83 17.41
CA CYS A 383 -4.17 1.30 16.03
C CYS A 383 -5.19 1.98 15.10
N PRO A 384 -5.26 3.33 15.02
CA PRO A 384 -6.29 4.01 14.25
C PRO A 384 -6.26 3.60 12.77
N ARG A 385 -5.07 3.36 12.19
CA ARG A 385 -4.96 3.00 10.77
C ARG A 385 -5.42 1.58 10.48
N LEU A 386 -5.22 0.66 11.42
CA LEU A 386 -5.80 -0.68 11.36
C LEU A 386 -7.32 -0.60 11.38
N LEU A 387 -7.90 0.13 12.34
CA LEU A 387 -9.35 0.30 12.47
C LEU A 387 -9.95 0.94 11.22
N GLY A 388 -9.36 2.03 10.71
CA GLY A 388 -9.78 2.67 9.47
C GLY A 388 -9.70 1.74 8.27
N SER A 389 -8.67 0.89 8.20
CA SER A 389 -8.55 -0.11 7.14
C SER A 389 -9.59 -1.21 7.24
N LEU A 390 -9.99 -1.63 8.45
CA LEU A 390 -11.09 -2.57 8.66
C LEU A 390 -12.44 -1.97 8.25
N PHE A 391 -12.70 -0.69 8.58
CA PHE A 391 -13.89 0.02 8.09
C PHE A 391 -13.92 0.10 6.56
N LEU A 392 -12.79 0.44 5.95
CA LEU A 392 -12.67 0.50 4.48
C LEU A 392 -12.84 -0.88 3.84
N LEU A 393 -12.28 -1.92 4.44
CA LEU A 393 -12.41 -3.30 3.99
C LEU A 393 -13.86 -3.78 4.03
N ALA A 394 -14.56 -3.50 5.14
CA ALA A 394 -15.99 -3.81 5.29
C ALA A 394 -16.84 -3.05 4.26
N LEU A 395 -16.57 -1.77 4.06
CA LEU A 395 -17.25 -0.96 3.04
C LEU A 395 -17.04 -1.54 1.63
N VAL A 396 -15.80 -1.87 1.25
CA VAL A 396 -15.49 -2.49 -0.04
C VAL A 396 -16.24 -3.83 -0.20
N ALA A 397 -16.28 -4.69 0.83
CA ALA A 397 -17.04 -5.94 0.78
C ALA A 397 -18.55 -5.71 0.57
N LEU A 398 -19.13 -4.70 1.22
CA LEU A 398 -20.55 -4.36 1.04
C LEU A 398 -20.83 -3.83 -0.37
N LEU A 399 -19.94 -2.99 -0.91
CA LEU A 399 -20.02 -2.49 -2.28
C LEU A 399 -19.88 -3.61 -3.34
N MET A 400 -19.08 -4.63 -3.06
CA MET A 400 -19.02 -5.81 -3.92
C MET A 400 -20.33 -6.59 -3.94
N ARG A 401 -20.93 -6.82 -2.76
CA ARG A 401 -22.20 -7.54 -2.65
C ARG A 401 -23.31 -6.83 -3.43
N SER A 402 -23.40 -5.50 -3.31
CA SER A 402 -24.42 -4.73 -4.03
C SER A 402 -24.22 -4.75 -5.54
N THR A 403 -22.98 -4.77 -6.02
CA THR A 403 -22.67 -4.88 -7.46
C THR A 403 -23.09 -6.24 -8.01
N ILE A 404 -22.82 -7.33 -7.27
CA ILE A 404 -23.21 -8.69 -7.67
C ILE A 404 -24.74 -8.84 -7.75
N THR A 405 -25.48 -8.26 -6.80
CA THR A 405 -26.95 -8.33 -6.82
C THR A 405 -27.55 -7.59 -8.01
N LEU A 406 -27.00 -6.42 -8.38
CA LEU A 406 -27.47 -5.64 -9.53
C LEU A 406 -27.25 -6.37 -10.86
N ASP A 407 -26.06 -6.98 -11.05
CA ASP A 407 -25.77 -7.77 -12.24
C ASP A 407 -26.70 -8.98 -12.35
N SER A 408 -26.98 -9.67 -11.22
CA SER A 408 -27.86 -10.85 -11.22
C SER A 408 -29.31 -10.52 -11.61
N GLN A 409 -29.84 -9.40 -11.12
CA GLN A 409 -31.19 -8.92 -11.47
C GLN A 409 -31.28 -8.48 -12.94
N ALA A 410 -30.23 -7.83 -13.46
CA ALA A 410 -30.17 -7.43 -14.86
C ALA A 410 -30.13 -8.63 -15.82
N THR A 411 -29.42 -9.70 -15.46
CA THR A 411 -29.43 -10.96 -16.23
C THR A 411 -30.77 -11.69 -16.16
N GLY A 412 -31.43 -11.72 -15.00
CA GLY A 412 -32.76 -12.33 -14.85
C GLY A 412 -33.80 -11.66 -15.75
N HIS A 413 -33.86 -10.33 -15.72
CA HIS A 413 -34.78 -9.57 -16.59
C HIS A 413 -34.52 -9.76 -18.09
N ARG A 414 -33.26 -9.96 -18.51
CA ARG A 414 -32.93 -10.26 -19.92
C ARG A 414 -33.38 -11.67 -20.34
N ILE A 415 -33.33 -12.64 -19.42
CA ILE A 415 -33.78 -14.01 -19.68
C ILE A 415 -35.31 -14.06 -19.75
N ASP A 416 -36.00 -13.36 -18.85
CA ASP A 416 -37.47 -13.30 -18.85
C ASP A 416 -38.02 -12.60 -20.10
N ARG A 417 -37.44 -11.46 -20.52
CA ARG A 417 -37.83 -10.82 -21.79
C ARG A 417 -37.58 -11.70 -23.01
N ARG A 418 -36.50 -12.51 -23.00
CA ARG A 418 -36.27 -13.49 -24.08
C ARG A 418 -37.32 -14.59 -24.07
N ARG A 419 -37.72 -15.10 -22.90
CA ARG A 419 -38.79 -16.11 -22.79
C ARG A 419 -40.14 -15.57 -23.26
N GLU A 420 -40.51 -14.36 -22.85
CA GLU A 420 -41.75 -13.70 -23.28
C GLU A 420 -41.79 -13.48 -24.81
N SER A 421 -40.66 -13.10 -25.42
CA SER A 421 -40.55 -12.93 -26.87
C SER A 421 -40.63 -14.24 -27.66
N VAL A 422 -40.25 -15.37 -27.05
CA VAL A 422 -40.34 -16.70 -27.70
C VAL A 422 -41.77 -17.25 -27.59
N THR A 423 -42.48 -16.96 -26.50
CA THR A 423 -43.89 -17.35 -26.34
C THR A 423 -44.86 -16.53 -27.19
N SER A 424 -44.53 -15.27 -27.53
CA SER A 424 -45.39 -14.39 -28.34
C SER A 424 -45.29 -14.61 -29.86
N VAL A 425 -44.33 -15.42 -30.33
CA VAL A 425 -44.14 -15.74 -31.76
C VAL A 425 -44.74 -17.13 -32.09
N GLY A 426 -45.25 -17.85 -31.09
CA GLY A 426 -45.87 -19.17 -31.22
C GLY A 426 -47.40 -19.18 -31.14
N THR A 427 -48.06 -18.01 -31.15
CA THR A 427 -49.52 -17.84 -31.24
C THR A 427 -49.83 -16.95 -32.41
#